data_AF-A0A146K0W6-F1
#
_entry.id   AF-A0A146K0W6-F1
#
_cell.length_a   1.000
_cell.length_b   1.000
_cell.length_c   1.000
_cell.angle_alpha   90.00
_cell.angle_beta   90.00
_cell.angle_gamma   90.00
#
_symmetry.space_group_name_H-M   'P 1'
#
loop_
_entity.id
_entity.type
_entity.pdbx_description
1 polymer ?
#
loop_
_entity_poly.entity_id
_entity_poly.type
_entity_poly.pdbx_seq_one_letter_code
_entity_poly.pdbx_strand_id
1 'polypeptide(L)'
;MFPKNILRIEASTFKNSIKNISVLFGKRILEVDNEAFKYSNIRLVYLPNCRFLRFQAFYYSKLVNIIAPNVETIDEQCFQGCTFLQDCFFPKCVKCNLCFNGCAQ
;
A
#
# COMPACT_ATOMS: atom_id res chain seq x y z
N MET A 1 11.84 -3.15 10.38
CA MET A 1 12.13 -4.34 9.55
C MET A 1 11.10 -5.40 9.92
N PHE A 2 10.31 -5.94 8.98
CA PHE A 2 9.32 -6.98 9.29
C PHE A 2 10.01 -8.34 9.55
N PRO A 3 9.50 -9.16 10.48
CA PRO A 3 9.97 -10.53 10.68
C PRO A 3 10.01 -11.33 9.37
N LYS A 4 11.05 -12.14 9.20
CA LYS A 4 11.30 -12.87 7.95
C LYS A 4 10.15 -13.80 7.56
N ASN A 5 9.28 -14.23 8.47
CA ASN A 5 8.22 -15.21 8.19
C ASN A 5 6.87 -14.58 7.83
N ILE A 6 6.77 -13.25 7.78
CA ILE A 6 5.53 -12.58 7.41
C ILE A 6 5.43 -12.52 5.88
N LEU A 7 4.37 -13.13 5.35
CA LEU A 7 4.03 -13.13 3.92
C LEU A 7 2.86 -12.19 3.60
N ARG A 8 2.05 -11.82 4.60
CA ARG A 8 0.88 -10.97 4.45
C ARG A 8 0.85 -9.92 5.53
N ILE A 9 0.44 -8.71 5.19
CA ILE A 9 0.08 -7.69 6.17
C ILE A 9 -1.43 -7.81 6.38
N GLU A 10 -1.84 -8.25 7.57
CA GLU A 10 -3.23 -8.56 7.89
C GLU A 10 -4.11 -7.31 7.94
N ALA A 11 -5.41 -7.53 7.73
CA ALA A 11 -6.40 -6.47 7.64
C ALA A 11 -6.35 -5.54 8.85
N SER A 12 -6.44 -4.23 8.60
CA SER A 12 -6.42 -3.17 9.62
C SER A 12 -5.21 -3.16 10.59
N THR A 13 -4.15 -3.96 10.38
CA THR A 13 -3.03 -4.09 11.34
C THR A 13 -2.36 -2.75 11.68
N PHE A 14 -2.25 -1.85 10.71
CA PHE A 14 -1.68 -0.51 10.86
C PHE A 14 -2.70 0.60 10.57
N LYS A 15 -4.00 0.29 10.66
CA LYS A 15 -5.07 1.28 10.51
C LYS A 15 -4.97 2.33 11.61
N ASN A 16 -5.12 3.60 11.25
CA ASN A 16 -4.92 4.76 12.13
C ASN A 16 -3.54 4.77 12.82
N SER A 17 -2.55 4.05 12.27
CA SER A 17 -1.22 3.99 12.88
C SER A 17 -0.51 5.33 12.69
N ILE A 18 -0.49 6.11 13.77
CA ILE A 18 0.31 7.33 13.90
C ILE A 18 1.74 7.06 14.39
N LYS A 19 2.04 5.81 14.81
CA LYS A 19 3.36 5.39 15.30
C LYS A 19 4.39 5.41 14.16
N ASN A 20 5.68 5.51 14.51
CA ASN A 20 6.87 5.80 13.67
C ASN A 20 7.18 4.85 12.48
N ILE A 21 6.20 4.21 11.84
CA ILE A 21 6.39 3.45 10.61
C ILE A 21 6.12 4.39 9.44
N SER A 22 7.11 5.21 9.10
CA SER A 22 7.09 6.07 7.91
C SER A 22 7.58 5.32 6.65
N VAL A 23 8.29 4.22 6.83
CA VAL A 23 8.89 3.45 5.73
C VAL A 23 8.67 1.95 5.92
N LEU A 24 8.23 1.27 4.86
CA LEU A 24 8.02 -0.16 4.79
C LEU A 24 8.91 -0.80 3.71
N PHE A 25 9.78 -1.71 4.15
CA PHE A 25 10.54 -2.60 3.27
C PHE A 25 10.07 -4.04 3.48
N GLY A 26 9.18 -4.52 2.61
CA GLY A 26 8.52 -5.82 2.73
C GLY A 26 8.87 -6.76 1.58
N LYS A 27 10.14 -7.17 1.44
CA LYS A 27 10.59 -8.00 0.31
C LYS A 27 9.89 -9.37 0.22
N ARG A 28 9.38 -9.92 1.31
CA ARG A 28 8.68 -11.23 1.33
C ARG A 28 7.15 -11.10 1.38
N ILE A 29 6.64 -9.88 1.49
CA ILE A 29 5.20 -9.64 1.50
C ILE A 29 4.65 -9.92 0.11
N LEU A 30 3.67 -10.81 0.06
CA LEU A 30 2.94 -11.21 -1.13
C LEU A 30 1.59 -10.47 -1.23
N GLU A 31 1.04 -10.03 -0.09
CA GLU A 31 -0.27 -9.37 -0.03
C GLU A 31 -0.36 -8.33 1.09
N VAL A 32 -1.01 -7.21 0.79
CA VAL A 32 -1.46 -6.20 1.76
C VAL A 32 -2.98 -6.24 1.82
N ASP A 33 -3.51 -6.66 2.97
CA ASP A 33 -4.92 -6.95 3.15
C ASP A 33 -5.77 -5.68 3.39
N ASN A 34 -7.09 -5.87 3.51
CA ASN A 34 -8.08 -4.80 3.60
C ASN A 34 -7.75 -3.78 4.69
N GLU A 35 -7.76 -2.50 4.32
CA GLU A 35 -7.54 -1.37 5.24
C GLU A 35 -6.22 -1.41 6.04
N ALA A 36 -5.25 -2.25 5.66
CA ALA A 36 -4.05 -2.51 6.46
C ALA A 36 -3.30 -1.24 6.89
N PHE A 37 -3.25 -0.21 6.04
CA PHE A 37 -2.60 1.09 6.25
C PHE A 37 -3.57 2.28 6.13
N LYS A 38 -4.88 2.05 6.28
CA LYS A 38 -5.90 3.10 6.21
C LYS A 38 -5.64 4.18 7.28
N TYR A 39 -5.63 5.45 6.89
CA TYR A 39 -5.29 6.61 7.73
C TYR A 39 -3.91 6.52 8.43
N SER A 40 -2.95 5.80 7.86
CA SER A 40 -1.62 5.68 8.45
C SER A 40 -0.66 6.80 8.01
N ASN A 41 0.39 7.02 8.81
CA ASN A 41 1.48 7.96 8.50
C ASN A 41 2.58 7.33 7.61
N ILE A 42 2.32 6.21 6.95
CA ILE A 42 3.30 5.58 6.05
C ILE A 42 3.59 6.50 4.86
N ARG A 43 4.86 6.66 4.48
CA ARG A 43 5.30 7.58 3.42
C ARG A 43 5.96 6.85 2.27
N LEU A 44 6.75 5.83 2.54
CA LEU A 44 7.51 5.09 1.53
C LEU A 44 7.26 3.60 1.64
N VAL A 45 6.89 2.96 0.54
CA VAL A 45 6.57 1.54 0.49
C VAL A 45 7.36 0.85 -0.61
N TYR A 46 8.11 -0.19 -0.25
CA TYR A 46 8.83 -1.06 -1.18
C TYR A 46 8.41 -2.52 -0.97
N LEU A 47 7.67 -3.06 -1.93
CA LEU A 47 7.04 -4.38 -1.89
C LEU A 47 7.31 -5.16 -3.20
N PRO A 48 8.56 -5.57 -3.46
CA PRO A 48 8.96 -6.11 -4.75
C PRO A 48 8.28 -7.43 -5.14
N ASN A 49 7.79 -8.21 -4.17
CA ASN A 49 7.16 -9.51 -4.42
C ASN A 49 5.64 -9.50 -4.15
N CYS A 50 5.07 -8.34 -3.79
CA CYS A 50 3.65 -8.23 -3.53
C CYS A 50 2.87 -8.36 -4.83
N ARG A 51 1.79 -9.14 -4.80
CA ARG A 51 0.90 -9.39 -5.94
C ARG A 51 -0.46 -8.71 -5.79
N PHE A 52 -0.93 -8.56 -4.54
CA PHE A 52 -2.28 -8.09 -4.24
C PHE A 52 -2.27 -6.92 -3.25
N LEU A 53 -2.88 -5.80 -3.65
CA LEU A 53 -3.21 -4.69 -2.77
C LEU A 53 -4.74 -4.63 -2.64
N ARG A 54 -5.25 -4.96 -1.46
CA ARG A 54 -6.68 -5.18 -1.24
C ARG A 54 -7.45 -3.88 -0.97
N PHE A 55 -8.75 -4.02 -0.77
CA PHE A 55 -9.70 -2.92 -0.61
C PHE A 55 -9.22 -1.90 0.43
N GLN A 56 -9.14 -0.64 0.03
CA GLN A 56 -8.74 0.47 0.90
C GLN A 56 -7.41 0.29 1.65
N ALA A 57 -6.49 -0.57 1.17
CA ALA A 57 -5.27 -0.91 1.88
C ALA A 57 -4.44 0.32 2.31
N PHE A 58 -4.41 1.39 1.52
CA PHE A 58 -3.71 2.66 1.79
C PHE A 58 -4.65 3.87 1.84
N TYR A 59 -5.96 3.67 2.03
CA TYR A 59 -6.98 4.72 2.00
C TYR A 59 -6.65 5.88 2.96
N TYR A 60 -6.60 7.12 2.44
CA TYR A 60 -6.22 8.34 3.16
C TYR A 60 -4.91 8.22 3.96
N SER A 61 -3.96 7.41 3.48
CA SER A 61 -2.62 7.36 4.05
C SER A 61 -1.77 8.55 3.59
N LYS A 62 -0.69 8.84 4.31
CA LYS A 62 0.29 9.87 3.93
C LYS A 62 1.36 9.35 2.95
N LEU A 63 1.00 8.34 2.16
CA LEU A 63 1.90 7.68 1.24
C LEU A 63 2.39 8.70 0.21
N VAL A 64 3.71 8.77 0.06
CA VAL A 64 4.40 9.64 -0.90
C VAL A 64 4.81 8.82 -2.10
N ASN A 65 5.49 7.68 -1.89
CA ASN A 65 5.96 6.81 -2.96
C ASN A 65 5.70 5.33 -2.66
N ILE A 66 5.35 4.58 -3.71
CA ILE A 66 5.22 3.12 -3.64
C ILE A 66 5.84 2.44 -4.86
N ILE A 67 6.71 1.48 -4.59
CA ILE A 67 7.38 0.66 -5.61
C ILE A 67 7.01 -0.81 -5.34
N ALA A 68 6.17 -1.38 -6.21
CA ALA A 68 5.72 -2.76 -6.10
C ALA A 68 5.61 -3.41 -7.50
N PRO A 69 6.75 -3.73 -8.13
CA PRO A 69 6.83 -4.16 -9.53
C PRO A 69 5.99 -5.38 -9.91
N ASN A 70 5.69 -6.25 -8.95
CA ASN A 70 4.96 -7.49 -9.19
C ASN A 70 3.48 -7.43 -8.80
N VAL A 71 2.95 -6.25 -8.45
CA VAL A 71 1.53 -6.11 -8.15
C VAL A 71 0.73 -6.33 -9.43
N GLU A 72 -0.19 -7.28 -9.38
CA GLU A 72 -1.05 -7.67 -10.49
C GLU A 72 -2.46 -7.08 -10.31
N THR A 73 -2.94 -7.02 -9.05
CA THR A 73 -4.28 -6.52 -8.71
C THR A 73 -4.22 -5.46 -7.62
N ILE A 74 -4.88 -4.34 -7.89
CA ILE A 74 -5.17 -3.27 -6.95
C ILE A 74 -6.69 -3.16 -6.85
N ASP A 75 -7.23 -3.46 -5.67
CA ASP A 75 -8.67 -3.43 -5.42
C ASP A 75 -9.18 -1.99 -5.21
N GLU A 76 -10.51 -1.85 -5.14
CA GLU A 76 -11.20 -0.55 -5.11
C GLU A 76 -10.69 0.35 -3.98
N GLN A 77 -10.56 1.65 -4.30
CA GLN A 77 -10.20 2.71 -3.35
C GLN A 77 -8.87 2.49 -2.60
N CYS A 78 -7.99 1.61 -3.09
CA CYS A 78 -6.75 1.26 -2.41
C CYS A 78 -5.91 2.47 -1.99
N PHE A 79 -5.80 3.50 -2.84
CA PHE A 79 -5.07 4.74 -2.59
C PHE A 79 -5.98 5.97 -2.55
N GLN A 80 -7.29 5.80 -2.37
CA GLN A 80 -8.19 6.95 -2.38
C GLN A 80 -7.83 7.92 -1.25
N GLY A 81 -7.73 9.21 -1.59
CA GLY A 81 -7.36 10.28 -0.65
C GLY A 81 -5.88 10.30 -0.25
N CYS A 82 -5.00 9.57 -0.93
CA CYS A 82 -3.55 9.69 -0.76
C CYS A 82 -3.03 11.00 -1.39
N THR A 83 -3.33 12.13 -0.77
CA THR A 83 -3.03 13.48 -1.30
C THR A 83 -1.54 13.81 -1.36
N PHE A 84 -0.67 13.01 -0.76
CA PHE A 84 0.78 13.18 -0.82
C PHE A 84 1.46 12.26 -1.84
N LEU A 85 0.71 11.37 -2.50
CA LEU A 85 1.26 10.40 -3.45
C LEU A 85 1.80 11.14 -4.67
N GLN A 86 3.09 11.01 -4.93
CA GLN A 86 3.80 11.62 -6.05
C GLN A 86 4.11 10.58 -7.11
N ASP A 87 4.77 9.48 -6.71
CA ASP A 87 5.16 8.42 -7.64
C ASP A 87 4.62 7.05 -7.22
N CYS A 88 4.24 6.26 -8.23
CA CYS A 88 3.92 4.86 -8.05
C CYS A 88 4.49 4.00 -9.18
N PHE A 89 4.90 2.77 -8.87
CA PHE A 89 5.49 1.86 -9.84
C PHE A 89 4.87 0.45 -9.76
N PHE A 90 3.97 0.17 -10.71
CA PHE A 90 3.22 -1.08 -10.84
C PHE A 90 3.17 -1.61 -12.30
N PRO A 91 4.31 -1.87 -12.96
CA PRO A 91 4.38 -2.26 -14.38
C PRO A 91 3.61 -3.53 -14.77
N LYS A 92 3.27 -4.41 -13.80
CA LYS A 92 2.49 -5.64 -14.04
C LYS A 92 1.02 -5.52 -13.63
N CYS A 93 0.56 -4.36 -13.17
CA CYS A 93 -0.80 -4.21 -12.71
C CYS A 93 -1.78 -4.26 -13.88
N VAL A 94 -2.69 -5.23 -13.84
CA VAL A 94 -3.71 -5.44 -14.89
C VAL A 94 -5.10 -4.98 -14.46
N LYS A 95 -5.32 -4.77 -13.15
CA LYS A 95 -6.61 -4.35 -12.60
C LYS A 95 -6.42 -3.24 -11.56
N CYS A 96 -7.01 -2.08 -11.82
CA CYS A 96 -6.97 -0.89 -10.97
C CYS A 96 -8.21 -0.01 -11.22
N ASN A 97 -9.30 -0.26 -10.47
CA ASN A 97 -10.55 0.49 -10.61
C ASN A 97 -10.72 1.50 -9.46
N LEU A 98 -10.82 2.79 -9.80
CA LEU A 98 -11.02 3.89 -8.83
C LEU A 98 -9.97 3.93 -7.69
N CYS A 99 -8.79 3.35 -7.90
CA CYS A 99 -7.81 3.16 -6.83
C CYS A 99 -7.12 4.46 -6.42
N PHE A 100 -7.07 5.48 -7.29
CA PHE A 100 -6.34 6.75 -7.06
C PHE A 100 -7.26 7.98 -6.94
N ASN A 101 -8.53 7.80 -6.60
CA ASN A 101 -9.45 8.93 -6.45
C ASN A 101 -8.97 9.88 -5.34
N GLY A 102 -8.84 11.18 -5.63
CA GLY A 102 -8.39 12.17 -4.65
C GLY A 102 -6.89 12.08 -4.29
N CYS A 103 -6.08 11.41 -5.10
CA CYS A 103 -4.63 11.59 -5.08
C CYS A 103 -4.25 12.97 -5.67
N ALA A 104 -3.12 13.53 -5.24
CA ALA A 104 -2.56 14.70 -5.91
C ALA A 104 -2.08 14.30 -7.32
N GLN A 105 -2.22 15.21 -8.28
CA GLN A 105 -1.74 15.06 -9.66
C GLN A 105 -0.32 15.61 -9.78
#